data_AF-A0A2H1FIV2-F1
#
_entry.id   AF-A0A2H1FIV2-F1
#
_cell.length_a   1.000
_cell.length_b   1.000
_cell.length_c   1.000
_cell.angle_alpha   90.00
_cell.angle_beta   90.00
_cell.angle_gamma   90.00
#
_symmetry.space_group_name_H-M   'P 1'
#
loop_
_entity.id
_entity.type
_entity.pdbx_description
1 polymer ?
#
loop_
_entity_poly.entity_id
_entity_poly.type
_entity_poly.pdbx_seq_one_letter_code
_entity_poly.pdbx_strand_id
1 'polypeptide(L)'
;MTIQKALEELGNIVKLFSSQELPEMCKQVFIKNVGPSRKWSLGNRLVMLLHGTADARGYRQWQESGRYVKKGAKAFYILAPMIRHKKVVNEEGKEDDVKFPVGFIGIPVFRYEDTEGKAI
;
A
#
# COMPACT_ATOMS: atom_id res chain seq x y z
N MET A 1 7.02 -10.96 -1.98
CA MET A 1 7.71 -10.43 -0.78
C MET A 1 8.42 -11.60 -0.13
N THR A 2 9.75 -11.57 -0.03
CA THR A 2 10.51 -12.61 0.67
C THR A 2 10.26 -12.46 2.17
N ILE A 3 10.22 -13.57 2.93
CA ILE A 3 9.99 -13.57 4.39
C ILE A 3 10.91 -12.55 5.10
N GLN A 4 12.16 -12.42 4.65
CA GLN A 4 13.13 -11.46 5.18
C GLN A 4 12.63 -10.00 5.18
N LYS A 5 12.02 -9.54 4.09
CA LYS A 5 11.50 -8.16 3.99
C LYS A 5 10.33 -7.94 4.95
N ALA A 6 9.50 -8.96 5.15
CA ALA A 6 8.38 -8.87 6.09
C ALA A 6 8.87 -8.72 7.53
N LEU A 7 9.92 -9.48 7.90
CA LEU A 7 10.54 -9.40 9.23
C LEU A 7 11.23 -8.06 9.46
N GLU A 8 11.87 -7.49 8.43
CA GLU A 8 12.48 -6.17 8.48
C GLU A 8 11.43 -5.07 8.74
N GLU A 9 10.32 -5.09 8.00
CA GLU A 9 9.21 -4.15 8.22
C GLU A 9 8.57 -4.32 9.60
N LEU A 10 8.44 -5.56 10.08
CA LEU A 10 7.97 -5.82 11.44
C LEU A 10 8.92 -5.21 12.48
N GLY A 11 10.23 -5.33 12.29
CA GLY A 11 11.23 -4.69 13.14
C GLY A 11 11.09 -3.16 13.17
N ASN A 12 10.86 -2.54 12.00
CA ASN A 12 10.62 -1.09 11.90
C ASN A 12 9.35 -0.67 12.65
N ILE A 13 8.27 -1.45 12.54
CA ILE A 13 7.02 -1.22 13.27
C ILE A 13 7.27 -1.30 14.78
N VAL A 14 7.90 -2.39 15.27
CA VAL A 14 8.18 -2.57 16.71
C VAL A 14 9.03 -1.42 17.25
N LYS A 15 10.05 -0.99 16.49
CA LYS A 15 10.90 0.14 16.86
C LYS A 15 10.10 1.44 16.97
N LEU A 16 9.18 1.69 16.04
CA LEU A 16 8.29 2.85 16.09
C LEU A 16 7.37 2.81 17.30
N PHE A 17 6.73 1.67 17.59
CA PHE A 17 5.85 1.53 18.77
C PHE A 17 6.60 1.61 20.10
N SER A 18 7.91 1.37 20.09
CA SER A 18 8.77 1.53 21.25
C SER A 18 9.26 2.99 21.42
N SER A 19 9.02 3.88 20.45
CA SER A 19 9.40 5.29 20.54
C SER A 19 8.24 6.17 20.99
N GLN A 20 8.56 7.33 21.57
CA GLN A 20 7.55 8.33 21.97
C GLN A 20 7.05 9.17 20.77
N GLU A 21 7.55 8.92 19.56
CA GLU A 21 7.26 9.72 18.36
C GLU A 21 5.97 9.29 17.65
N LEU A 22 5.41 8.15 18.06
CA LEU A 22 4.24 7.53 17.43
C LEU A 22 2.99 8.42 17.42
N PRO A 23 2.62 9.13 18.50
CA PRO A 23 1.45 10.00 18.50
C PRO A 23 1.51 11.13 17.46
N GLU A 24 2.69 11.73 17.25
CA GLU A 24 2.87 12.84 16.31
C GLU A 24 2.84 12.35 14.85
N MET A 25 3.47 11.20 14.61
CA MET A 25 3.42 10.46 13.34
C MET A 25 1.97 10.08 12.97
N CYS A 26 1.20 9.54 13.92
CA CYS A 26 -0.19 9.12 13.66
C CYS A 26 -1.11 10.28 13.27
N LYS A 27 -0.92 11.50 13.81
CA LYS A 27 -1.73 12.67 13.41
C LYS A 27 -1.71 12.89 11.89
N GLN A 28 -0.58 12.66 11.24
CA GLN A 28 -0.46 12.82 9.79
C GLN A 28 -1.28 11.77 9.01
N VAL A 29 -1.26 10.51 9.44
CA VAL A 29 -2.01 9.41 8.80
C VAL A 29 -3.52 9.60 8.89
N PHE A 30 -4.00 10.10 10.02
CA PHE A 30 -5.44 10.23 10.27
C PHE A 30 -6.04 11.51 9.70
N ILE A 31 -5.25 12.59 9.56
CA ILE A 31 -5.77 13.93 9.22
C ILE A 31 -5.40 14.37 7.79
N LYS A 32 -4.18 14.07 7.29
CA LYS A 32 -3.62 14.71 6.09
C LYS A 32 -3.43 13.79 4.88
N ASN A 33 -3.94 12.57 4.91
CA ASN A 33 -3.73 11.60 3.83
C ASN A 33 -4.43 12.04 2.53
N VAL A 34 -3.65 12.20 1.45
CA VAL A 34 -4.10 12.65 0.12
C VAL A 34 -3.85 11.56 -0.91
N GLY A 35 -4.69 11.52 -1.96
CA GLY A 35 -4.52 10.57 -3.06
C GLY A 35 -5.17 9.19 -2.84
N PRO A 36 -4.86 8.21 -3.71
CA PRO A 36 -5.51 6.90 -3.69
C PRO A 36 -5.18 6.08 -2.44
N SER A 37 -4.04 6.35 -1.81
CA SER A 37 -3.57 5.71 -0.57
C SER A 37 -4.48 5.97 0.64
N ARG A 38 -5.32 7.03 0.61
CA ARG A 38 -6.34 7.30 1.64
C ARG A 38 -7.34 6.15 1.82
N LYS A 39 -7.59 5.36 0.77
CA LYS A 39 -8.52 4.21 0.79
C LYS A 39 -7.89 2.93 1.35
N TRP A 40 -6.59 2.94 1.65
CA TRP A 40 -5.91 1.76 2.16
C TRP A 40 -6.29 1.45 3.62
N SER A 41 -6.11 0.18 3.99
CA SER A 41 -6.23 -0.28 5.38
C SER A 41 -5.31 0.54 6.29
N LEU A 42 -5.66 0.63 7.57
CA LEU A 42 -4.85 1.36 8.55
C LEU A 42 -3.39 0.85 8.58
N GLY A 43 -3.19 -0.47 8.51
CA GLY A 43 -1.85 -1.07 8.48
C GLY A 43 -1.03 -0.58 7.28
N ASN A 44 -1.59 -0.58 6.08
CA ASN A 44 -0.88 -0.08 4.89
C ASN A 44 -0.61 1.43 4.97
N ARG A 45 -1.49 2.21 5.59
CA ARG A 45 -1.26 3.65 5.82
C ARG A 45 -0.14 3.89 6.84
N LEU A 46 -0.02 3.04 7.86
CA LEU A 46 1.10 3.09 8.80
C LEU A 46 2.43 2.73 8.13
N VAL A 47 2.44 1.66 7.31
CA VAL A 47 3.63 1.31 6.51
C VAL A 47 4.06 2.48 5.63
N MET A 48 3.11 3.11 4.93
CA MET A 48 3.41 4.30 4.11
C MET A 48 4.07 5.42 4.93
N LEU A 49 3.55 5.71 6.13
CA LEU A 49 4.12 6.71 7.02
C LEU A 49 5.52 6.34 7.52
N LEU A 50 5.76 5.06 7.85
CA LEU A 50 7.09 4.56 8.23
C LEU A 50 8.13 4.80 7.14
N HIS A 51 7.70 4.81 5.88
CA HIS A 51 8.53 5.16 4.72
C HIS A 51 8.66 6.67 4.50
N GLY A 52 8.07 7.50 5.36
CA GLY A 52 8.24 8.95 5.40
C GLY A 52 7.50 9.69 4.29
N THR A 53 6.35 9.16 3.84
CA THR A 53 5.55 9.79 2.78
C THR A 53 4.07 9.88 3.15
N ALA A 54 3.39 10.90 2.64
CA ALA A 54 1.96 11.09 2.80
C ALA A 54 1.11 10.55 1.62
N ASP A 55 1.76 10.25 0.48
CA ASP A 55 1.13 9.59 -0.66
C ASP A 55 2.11 8.63 -1.34
N ALA A 56 1.63 7.43 -1.63
CA ALA A 56 2.37 6.42 -2.34
C ALA A 56 1.49 5.74 -3.36
N ARG A 57 2.06 5.43 -4.52
CA ARG A 57 1.33 4.84 -5.65
C ARG A 57 2.17 3.80 -6.36
N GLY A 58 1.49 2.92 -7.10
CA GLY A 58 2.16 2.04 -8.05
C GLY A 58 2.82 2.84 -9.17
N TYR A 59 3.83 2.26 -9.83
CA TYR A 59 4.58 2.93 -10.90
C TYR A 59 3.68 3.55 -11.98
N ARG A 60 2.71 2.77 -12.49
CA ARG A 60 1.77 3.24 -13.52
C ARG A 60 0.83 4.35 -13.01
N GLN A 61 0.40 4.27 -11.75
CA GLN A 61 -0.45 5.30 -11.15
C GLN A 61 0.29 6.64 -11.02
N TRP A 62 1.60 6.62 -10.78
CA TRP A 62 2.40 7.84 -10.86
C TRP A 62 2.41 8.42 -12.27
N GLN A 63 2.62 7.59 -13.29
CA GLN A 63 2.59 8.01 -14.69
C GLN A 63 1.23 8.63 -15.08
N GLU A 64 0.13 7.99 -14.69
CA GLU A 64 -1.24 8.50 -14.88
C GLU A 64 -1.46 9.87 -14.21
N SER A 65 -0.78 10.13 -13.09
CA SER A 65 -0.80 11.43 -12.42
C SER A 65 0.19 12.47 -12.97
N GLY A 66 0.88 12.15 -14.08
CA GLY A 66 1.87 13.05 -14.68
C GLY A 66 3.19 13.12 -13.91
N ARG A 67 3.54 12.06 -13.18
CA ARG A 67 4.79 11.93 -12.43
C ARG A 67 5.52 10.64 -12.80
N TYR A 68 6.84 10.64 -12.65
CA TYR A 68 7.70 9.53 -13.00
C TYR A 68 8.60 9.18 -11.81
N VAL A 69 8.76 7.89 -11.55
CA VAL A 69 9.65 7.41 -10.49
C VAL A 69 11.09 7.66 -10.91
N LYS A 70 11.87 8.29 -10.04
CA LYS A 70 13.28 8.61 -10.27
C LYS A 70 14.09 7.34 -10.50
N LYS A 71 15.08 7.42 -11.40
CA LYS A 71 16.00 6.30 -11.64
C LYS A 71 16.71 5.89 -10.35
N GLY A 72 16.69 4.59 -10.03
CA GLY A 72 17.32 4.05 -8.82
C GLY A 72 16.48 4.13 -7.55
N ALA A 73 15.28 4.74 -7.59
CA ALA A 73 14.36 4.72 -6.46
C ALA A 73 13.93 3.28 -6.12
N LYS A 74 13.80 3.01 -4.82
CA LYS A 74 13.41 1.70 -4.30
C LYS A 74 11.94 1.73 -3.88
N ALA A 75 11.17 0.73 -4.31
CA ALA A 75 9.81 0.55 -3.84
C ALA A 75 9.79 0.00 -2.41
N PHE A 76 8.76 0.37 -1.66
CA PHE A 76 8.31 -0.36 -0.48
C PHE A 76 7.05 -1.15 -0.81
N TYR A 77 6.64 -2.06 0.08
CA TYR A 77 5.57 -3.01 -0.22
C TYR A 77 4.39 -2.84 0.73
N ILE A 78 3.19 -2.77 0.15
CA ILE A 78 1.91 -2.85 0.89
C ILE A 78 1.27 -4.22 0.67
N LEU A 79 0.34 -4.60 1.54
CA LEU A 79 -0.40 -5.85 1.38
C LEU A 79 -1.75 -5.62 0.69
N ALA A 80 -2.05 -6.44 -0.31
CA ALA A 80 -3.35 -6.47 -0.98
C ALA A 80 -3.89 -7.89 -1.07
N PRO A 81 -5.21 -8.08 -0.97
CA PRO A 81 -5.82 -9.40 -1.13
C PRO A 81 -5.63 -9.91 -2.55
N MET A 82 -5.25 -11.18 -2.68
CA MET A 82 -5.27 -11.88 -3.95
C MET A 82 -6.68 -12.39 -4.21
N ILE A 83 -7.39 -11.77 -5.15
CA ILE A 83 -8.76 -12.14 -5.52
C ILE A 83 -8.72 -13.18 -6.63
N ARG A 84 -9.39 -14.33 -6.42
CA ARG A 84 -9.66 -15.32 -7.47
C ARG A 84 -11.14 -15.35 -7.80
N HIS A 85 -11.41 -15.89 -8.98
CA HIS A 85 -12.72 -16.05 -9.57
C HIS A 85 -13.10 -17.52 -9.54
N LYS A 86 -14.34 -17.83 -9.14
CA LYS A 86 -14.89 -19.18 -9.19
C LYS A 86 -16.31 -19.10 -9.71
N LYS A 87 -16.60 -19.89 -10.74
CA LYS A 87 -17.96 -20.11 -11.22
C LYS A 87 -18.70 -20.98 -10.22
N VAL A 88 -19.86 -20.51 -9.77
CA VAL A 88 -20.77 -21.24 -8.89
C VAL A 88 -22.13 -21.30 -9.58
N VAL A 89 -22.79 -22.45 -9.53
CA VAL A 89 -24.15 -22.59 -10.06
C VAL A 89 -25.13 -22.26 -8.94
N ASN A 90 -26.00 -21.30 -9.20
CA ASN A 90 -27.01 -20.80 -8.26
C ASN A 90 -28.14 -21.83 -8.15
N GLU A 91 -29.03 -21.67 -7.17
CA GLU A 91 -30.24 -22.50 -7.06
C GLU A 91 -31.15 -22.43 -8.31
N GLU A 92 -31.06 -21.35 -9.09
CA GLU A 92 -31.75 -21.16 -10.38
C GLU A 92 -31.03 -21.77 -11.60
N GLY A 93 -29.90 -22.44 -11.41
CA GLY A 93 -29.12 -23.05 -12.50
C GLY A 93 -28.27 -22.05 -13.33
N LYS A 94 -28.19 -20.78 -12.91
CA LYS A 94 -27.32 -19.77 -13.53
C LYS A 94 -25.88 -19.90 -13.02
N GLU A 95 -24.89 -19.57 -13.86
CA GLU A 95 -23.48 -19.49 -13.46
C GLU A 95 -23.15 -18.07 -12.95
N ASP A 96 -22.88 -17.94 -11.67
CA ASP A 96 -22.34 -16.71 -11.07
C ASP A 96 -20.81 -16.76 -10.99
N ASP A 97 -20.16 -15.66 -11.34
CA ASP A 97 -18.71 -15.47 -11.09
C ASP A 97 -18.50 -14.84 -9.71
N VAL A 98 -18.11 -15.67 -8.74
CA VAL A 98 -17.89 -15.25 -7.36
C VAL A 98 -16.41 -14.92 -7.16
N LYS A 99 -16.17 -13.70 -6.67
CA LYS A 99 -14.84 -13.23 -6.25
C LYS A 99 -14.58 -13.63 -4.80
N PHE A 100 -13.45 -14.29 -4.54
CA PHE A 100 -13.05 -14.66 -3.19
C PHE A 100 -11.55 -14.41 -2.97
N PRO A 101 -11.15 -13.95 -1.77
CA PRO A 101 -9.74 -13.78 -1.43
C PRO A 101 -9.09 -15.14 -1.14
N VAL A 102 -7.91 -15.38 -1.71
CA VAL A 102 -7.12 -16.62 -1.46
C VAL A 102 -5.85 -16.40 -0.66
N GLY A 103 -5.58 -15.16 -0.27
CA GLY A 103 -4.38 -14.78 0.46
C GLY A 103 -4.04 -13.31 0.23
N PHE A 104 -2.80 -12.94 0.56
CA PHE A 104 -2.29 -11.58 0.37
C PHE A 104 -0.99 -11.61 -0.43
N ILE A 105 -0.78 -10.55 -1.20
CA ILE A 105 0.45 -10.31 -1.96
C ILE A 105 1.01 -8.94 -1.62
N GLY A 106 2.35 -8.84 -1.63
CA GLY A 106 3.05 -7.57 -1.51
C GLY A 106 3.02 -6.82 -2.84
N ILE A 107 2.39 -5.66 -2.88
CA ILE A 107 2.37 -4.76 -4.05
C ILE A 107 3.45 -3.68 -3.87
N PRO A 108 4.38 -3.52 -4.82
CA PRO A 108 5.38 -2.47 -4.77
C PRO A 108 4.75 -1.10 -5.05
N VAL A 109 5.05 -0.14 -4.20
CA VAL A 109 4.63 1.26 -4.33
C VAL A 109 5.84 2.18 -4.10
N PHE A 110 5.76 3.39 -4.66
CA PHE A 110 6.80 4.39 -4.57
C PHE A 110 6.27 5.63 -3.87
N ARG A 111 7.13 6.27 -3.08
CA ARG A 111 6.83 7.50 -2.35
C ARG A 111 6.71 8.68 -3.30
N TYR A 112 5.93 9.69 -2.94
CA TYR A 112 5.86 10.94 -3.69
C TYR A 112 7.24 11.60 -3.87
N GLU A 113 8.06 11.60 -2.82
CA GLU A 113 9.39 12.20 -2.75
C GLU A 113 10.39 11.56 -3.73
N ASP A 114 10.15 10.30 -4.09
CA ASP A 114 10.96 9.51 -5.03
C ASP A 114 10.50 9.66 -6.50
N THR A 115 9.61 10.63 -6.77
CA THR A 115 9.11 10.91 -8.11
C THR A 115 9.43 12.35 -8.54
N GLU A 116 9.36 12.58 -9.85
CA GLU A 116 9.49 13.89 -10.49
C GLU A 116 8.34 14.13 -11.47
N GLY A 117 8.01 15.40 -11.75
CA GLY A 117 6.90 15.76 -12.64
C GLY A 117 5.90 16.71 -11.98
N LYS A 118 4.63 16.64 -12.41
CA LYS A 118 3.57 17.58 -12.01
C LYS A 118 3.38 17.62 -10.49
N ALA A 119 3.31 18.82 -9.90
CA ALA A 119 2.95 18.99 -8.50
C ALA A 119 1.47 18.63 -8.29
N ILE A 120 1.17 17.85 -7.25
CA ILE A 120 -0.15 17.33 -6.89
C ILE A 120 -0.33 17.31 -5.38
#